data_AF-A0A3M1BNH2-F1
#
_entry.id   AF-A0A3M1BNH2-F1
#
_cell.length_a   1.000
_cell.length_b   1.000
_cell.length_c   1.000
_cell.angle_alpha   90.00
_cell.angle_beta   90.00
_cell.angle_gamma   90.00
#
_symmetry.space_group_name_H-M   'P 1'
#
loop_
_entity.id
_entity.type
_entity.pdbx_description
1 polymer ?
#
loop_
_entity_poly.entity_id
_entity_poly.type
_entity_poly.pdbx_seq_one_letter_code
_entity_poly.pdbx_strand_id
1 'polypeptide(L)'
;KPISDETMKRFIRRIYLQSKGNIGDALNLWASAIAKEKKDEVQFACPYRWGLPDFLDHDNGLLLASIFKSKATTEYQLRKRFGPAFSTRYSPVVRRLAHLGVLVRNQKGMLEPNELMVNDLGRILHANNLIKYIVK
;
A
#
# COMPACT_ATOMS: atom_id res chain seq x y z
N LYS A 1 14.28 -28.13 13.72
CA LYS A 1 14.52 -28.03 15.18
C LYS A 1 13.62 -26.93 15.73
N PRO A 2 12.94 -27.13 16.87
CA PRO A 2 12.13 -26.09 17.48
C PRO A 2 12.99 -24.85 17.77
N ILE A 3 12.44 -23.66 17.51
CA ILE A 3 13.12 -22.40 17.77
C ILE A 3 13.13 -22.10 19.27
N SER A 4 14.17 -21.43 19.76
CA SER A 4 14.21 -20.95 21.15
C SER A 4 13.29 -19.74 21.36
N ASP A 5 12.85 -19.51 22.59
CA ASP A 5 12.05 -18.36 22.98
C ASP A 5 12.72 -17.02 22.61
N GLU A 6 14.04 -16.93 22.71
CA GLU A 6 14.80 -15.75 22.32
C GLU A 6 14.74 -15.48 20.81
N THR A 7 14.76 -16.55 20.02
CA THR A 7 14.62 -16.48 18.55
C THR A 7 13.21 -16.03 18.18
N MET A 8 12.20 -16.57 18.86
CA MET A 8 10.80 -16.17 18.69
C MET A 8 10.58 -14.68 19.02
N LYS A 9 11.10 -14.21 20.17
CA LYS A 9 11.04 -12.79 20.55
C LYS A 9 11.69 -11.87 19.51
N ARG A 10 12.78 -12.33 18.88
CA ARG A 10 13.46 -11.58 17.81
C ARG A 10 12.58 -11.45 16.56
N PHE A 11 11.87 -12.50 16.17
CA PHE A 11 10.93 -12.46 15.04
C PHE A 11 9.76 -11.52 15.31
N ILE A 12 9.15 -11.62 16.50
CA ILE A 12 8.06 -10.72 16.92
C ILE A 12 8.53 -9.26 16.89
N ARG A 13 9.71 -8.97 17.47
CA ARG A 13 10.28 -7.61 17.48
C ARG A 13 10.53 -7.11 16.06
N ARG A 14 11.01 -7.96 15.15
CA ARG A 14 11.25 -7.58 13.75
C ARG A 14 9.95 -7.23 13.03
N ILE A 15 8.92 -8.04 13.20
CA ILE A 15 7.60 -7.81 12.60
C ILE A 15 6.95 -6.55 13.18
N TYR A 16 7.07 -6.32 14.48
CA TYR A 16 6.62 -5.08 15.13
C TYR A 16 7.30 -3.84 14.54
N LEU A 17 8.63 -3.87 14.41
CA LEU A 17 9.39 -2.75 13.83
C LEU A 17 9.04 -2.52 12.35
N GLN A 18 8.86 -3.60 11.58
CA GLN A 18 8.49 -3.50 10.16
C GLN A 18 7.07 -2.95 9.99
N SER A 19 6.10 -3.47 10.74
CA SER A 19 4.69 -3.03 10.69
C SER A 19 4.46 -1.61 11.21
N LYS A 20 5.43 -1.03 11.93
CA LYS A 20 5.34 0.32 12.53
C LYS A 20 4.09 0.48 13.40
N GLY A 21 3.73 -0.57 14.14
CA GLY A 21 2.56 -0.58 15.02
C GLY A 21 1.23 -0.93 14.35
N ASN A 22 1.19 -1.08 13.02
CA ASN A 22 -0.03 -1.48 12.33
C ASN A 22 -0.29 -2.98 12.49
N ILE A 23 -1.33 -3.34 13.24
CA ILE A 23 -1.63 -4.74 13.58
C ILE A 23 -1.99 -5.59 12.36
N GLY A 24 -2.69 -5.03 11.38
CA GLY A 24 -3.04 -5.73 10.14
C GLY A 24 -1.79 -6.09 9.34
N ASP A 25 -0.87 -5.15 9.18
CA ASP A 25 0.41 -5.40 8.53
C ASP A 25 1.29 -6.37 9.32
N ALA A 26 1.27 -6.30 10.66
CA ALA A 26 1.99 -7.24 11.50
C ALA A 26 1.49 -8.68 11.27
N LEU A 27 0.17 -8.88 11.21
CA LEU A 27 -0.45 -10.17 10.92
C LEU A 27 -0.14 -10.65 9.51
N ASN A 28 -0.18 -9.76 8.52
CA ASN A 28 0.16 -10.11 7.13
C ASN A 28 1.63 -10.51 6.99
N LEU A 29 2.55 -9.79 7.65
CA LEU A 29 3.97 -10.15 7.69
C LEU A 29 4.22 -11.45 8.45
N TRP A 30 3.46 -11.70 9.52
CA TRP A 30 3.53 -12.94 10.28
C TRP A 30 3.05 -14.12 9.44
N ALA A 31 1.91 -13.98 8.76
CA ALA A 31 1.36 -15.00 7.87
C ALA A 31 2.28 -15.30 6.69
N SER A 32 2.87 -14.27 6.07
CA SER A 32 3.79 -14.45 4.94
C SER A 32 5.16 -15.03 5.34
N ALA A 33 5.57 -14.86 6.60
CA ALA A 33 6.78 -15.43 7.15
C ALA A 33 6.65 -16.92 7.50
N ILE A 34 5.44 -17.45 7.60
CA ILE A 34 5.21 -18.83 8.05
C ILE A 34 4.85 -19.71 6.87
N ALA A 35 5.71 -20.71 6.62
CA ALA A 35 5.44 -21.77 5.66
C ALA A 35 5.14 -23.08 6.39
N LYS A 36 4.14 -23.82 5.92
CA LYS A 36 3.85 -25.17 6.44
C LYS A 36 4.92 -26.13 5.93
N GLU A 37 5.62 -26.79 6.85
CA GLU A 37 6.64 -27.79 6.51
C GLU A 37 6.07 -29.22 6.68
N LYS A 38 5.32 -29.46 7.76
CA LYS A 38 4.64 -30.75 8.03
C LYS A 38 3.27 -30.54 8.69
N LYS A 39 2.61 -31.64 9.11
CA LYS A 39 1.25 -31.61 9.66
C LYS A 39 1.13 -30.71 10.90
N ASP A 40 2.14 -30.73 11.77
CA ASP A 40 2.19 -29.96 13.04
C ASP A 40 3.46 -29.10 13.19
N GLU A 41 4.23 -28.92 12.11
CA GLU A 41 5.45 -28.13 12.11
C GLU A 41 5.36 -27.02 11.07
N VAL A 42 5.76 -25.81 11.49
CA VAL A 42 5.86 -24.65 10.62
C VAL A 42 7.28 -24.11 10.63
N GLN A 43 7.72 -23.61 9.49
CA GLN A 43 8.99 -22.96 9.34
C GLN A 43 8.78 -21.45 9.26
N PHE A 44 9.52 -20.71 10.08
CA PHE A 44 9.57 -19.26 9.98
C PHE A 44 10.67 -18.86 8.99
N ALA A 45 10.29 -18.48 7.78
CA ALA A 45 11.15 -17.82 6.82
C ALA A 45 11.22 -16.32 7.14
N CYS A 46 12.35 -15.67 6.83
CA CYS A 46 12.47 -14.24 7.04
C CYS A 46 11.34 -13.51 6.28
N PRO A 47 10.49 -12.71 6.95
CA PRO A 47 9.43 -11.97 6.26
C PRO A 47 10.08 -11.07 5.21
N TYR A 48 9.83 -11.38 3.94
CA TYR A 48 10.19 -10.49 2.85
C TYR A 48 9.05 -9.48 2.71
N ARG A 49 9.38 -8.20 2.83
CA ARG A 49 8.41 -7.14 2.57
C ARG A 49 8.25 -7.02 1.06
N TRP A 50 7.20 -7.61 0.52
CA TRP A 50 6.67 -7.21 -0.78
C TRP A 50 6.07 -5.83 -0.60
N GLY A 51 6.89 -4.78 -0.72
CA GLY A 51 6.37 -3.43 -0.90
C GLY A 51 5.83 -3.30 -2.33
N LEU A 52 4.88 -2.38 -2.55
CA LEU A 52 4.62 -1.94 -3.92
C LEU A 52 5.95 -1.49 -4.53
N PRO A 53 6.32 -1.92 -5.76
CA PRO A 53 7.51 -1.41 -6.42
C PRO A 53 7.40 0.11 -6.54
N ASP A 54 8.52 0.84 -6.58
CA ASP A 54 8.42 2.27 -6.82
C ASP A 54 7.97 2.52 -8.27
N PHE A 55 6.72 2.92 -8.42
CA PHE A 55 6.05 3.18 -9.70
C PHE A 55 5.67 4.65 -9.85
N LEU A 56 6.07 5.48 -8.88
CA LEU A 56 5.75 6.90 -8.88
C LEU A 56 6.71 7.63 -9.82
N ASP A 57 6.26 7.85 -11.06
CA ASP A 57 6.72 9.01 -11.79
C ASP A 57 6.02 10.29 -11.24
N HIS A 58 6.48 11.45 -11.70
CA HIS A 58 5.97 12.75 -11.24
C HIS A 58 4.43 12.87 -11.35
N ASP A 59 3.85 12.33 -12.42
CA ASP A 59 2.42 12.46 -12.71
C ASP A 59 1.57 11.49 -11.91
N ASN A 60 2.02 10.24 -11.83
CA ASN A 60 1.42 9.21 -11.00
C ASN A 60 1.42 9.71 -9.54
N GLY A 61 2.54 10.26 -9.07
CA GLY A 61 2.71 10.78 -7.72
C GLY A 61 1.74 11.92 -7.40
N LEU A 62 1.67 12.95 -8.23
CA LEU A 62 0.78 14.10 -8.01
C LEU A 62 -0.70 13.70 -8.07
N LEU A 63 -1.08 12.86 -9.04
CA LEU A 63 -2.45 12.37 -9.18
C LEU A 63 -2.85 11.53 -7.96
N LEU A 64 -2.03 10.54 -7.59
CA LEU A 64 -2.29 9.68 -6.43
C LEU A 64 -2.35 10.49 -5.14
N ALA A 65 -1.41 11.41 -4.90
CA ALA A 65 -1.44 12.28 -3.73
C ALA A 65 -2.73 13.10 -3.65
N SER A 66 -3.21 13.61 -4.80
CA SER A 66 -4.46 14.36 -4.91
C SER A 66 -5.67 13.49 -4.53
N ILE A 67 -5.75 12.26 -5.05
CA ILE A 67 -6.83 11.30 -4.76
C ILE A 67 -6.77 10.82 -3.31
N PHE A 68 -5.57 10.49 -2.83
CA PHE A 68 -5.33 10.02 -1.47
C PHE A 68 -5.78 11.06 -0.43
N LYS A 69 -5.50 12.35 -0.68
CA LYS A 69 -5.98 13.44 0.18
C LYS A 69 -7.50 13.59 0.17
N SER A 70 -8.17 13.37 -0.96
CA SER A 70 -9.63 13.48 -1.05
C SER A 70 -10.37 12.21 -0.61
N LYS A 71 -9.64 11.10 -0.39
CA LYS A 71 -10.13 9.74 -0.10
C LYS A 71 -10.94 9.10 -1.23
N ALA A 72 -11.88 9.84 -1.82
CA ALA A 72 -12.62 9.46 -3.00
C ALA A 72 -12.73 10.66 -3.95
N THR A 73 -12.91 10.41 -5.25
CA THR A 73 -13.05 11.45 -6.27
C THR A 73 -13.81 10.96 -7.50
N THR A 74 -14.00 11.84 -8.47
CA THR A 74 -14.52 11.53 -9.80
C THR A 74 -13.58 12.11 -10.87
N GLU A 75 -13.61 11.56 -12.08
CA GLU A 75 -12.84 12.13 -13.20
C GLU A 75 -13.25 13.59 -13.48
N TYR A 76 -14.51 13.95 -13.23
CA TYR A 76 -14.98 15.33 -13.31
C TYR A 76 -14.26 16.25 -12.31
N GLN A 77 -14.14 15.83 -11.04
CA GLN A 77 -13.44 16.58 -10.01
C GLN A 77 -11.93 16.66 -10.29
N LEU A 78 -11.33 15.58 -10.80
CA LEU A 78 -9.94 15.58 -11.25
C LEU A 78 -9.71 16.53 -12.41
N ARG A 79 -10.61 16.56 -13.40
CA ARG A 79 -10.57 17.53 -14.50
C ARG A 79 -10.66 18.96 -14.02
N LYS A 80 -11.52 19.25 -13.03
CA LYS A 80 -11.57 20.59 -12.41
C LYS A 80 -10.28 20.96 -11.69
N ARG A 81 -9.59 20.00 -11.06
CA ARG A 81 -8.35 20.25 -10.31
C ARG A 81 -7.12 20.41 -11.21
N PHE A 82 -6.97 19.55 -12.23
CA PHE A 82 -5.80 19.52 -13.10
C PHE A 82 -5.99 20.32 -14.40
N GLY A 83 -7.19 20.82 -14.66
CA GLY A 83 -7.50 21.63 -15.82
C GLY A 83 -7.26 20.90 -17.15
N PRO A 84 -6.80 21.60 -18.21
CA PRO A 84 -6.57 21.03 -19.53
C PRO A 84 -5.60 19.84 -19.53
N ALA A 85 -4.64 19.81 -18.60
CA ALA A 85 -3.69 18.72 -18.47
C ALA A 85 -4.35 17.40 -18.07
N PHE A 86 -5.56 17.41 -17.52
CA PHE A 86 -6.27 16.18 -17.18
C PHE A 86 -6.48 15.27 -18.39
N SER A 87 -7.02 15.80 -19.48
CA SER A 87 -7.38 15.00 -20.65
C SER A 87 -6.16 14.42 -21.36
N THR A 88 -5.08 15.19 -21.45
CA THR A 88 -3.87 14.80 -22.20
C THR A 88 -2.88 13.99 -21.37
N ARG A 89 -2.76 14.30 -20.08
CA ARG A 89 -1.70 13.75 -19.21
C ARG A 89 -2.25 12.79 -18.16
N TYR A 90 -3.27 13.18 -17.40
CA TYR A 90 -3.69 12.43 -16.21
C TYR A 90 -4.78 11.38 -16.46
N SER A 91 -5.62 11.52 -17.49
CA SER A 91 -6.68 10.54 -17.81
C SER A 91 -6.10 9.16 -18.18
N PRO A 92 -5.04 9.04 -19.01
CA PRO A 92 -4.35 7.76 -19.23
C PRO A 92 -3.82 7.17 -17.93
N VAL A 93 -3.29 8.01 -17.03
CA VAL A 93 -2.77 7.58 -15.73
C VAL A 93 -3.88 7.02 -14.84
N VAL A 94 -5.03 7.70 -14.73
CA VAL A 94 -6.19 7.22 -13.96
C VAL A 94 -6.61 5.83 -14.45
N ARG A 95 -6.74 5.66 -15.78
CA ARG A 95 -7.13 4.37 -16.37
C ARG A 95 -6.12 3.27 -16.05
N ARG A 96 -4.82 3.55 -16.18
CA ARG A 96 -3.75 2.60 -15.85
C ARG A 96 -3.78 2.21 -14.37
N LEU A 97 -3.88 3.17 -13.46
CA LEU A 97 -3.94 2.89 -12.01
C LEU A 97 -5.19 2.12 -11.61
N ALA A 98 -6.32 2.38 -12.28
CA ALA A 98 -7.54 1.58 -12.09
C ALA A 98 -7.36 0.15 -12.62
N HIS A 99 -6.74 -0.03 -13.79
CA HIS A 99 -6.49 -1.34 -14.38
C HIS A 99 -5.52 -2.19 -13.55
N LEU A 100 -4.52 -1.56 -12.92
CA LEU A 100 -3.58 -2.20 -12.00
C LEU A 100 -4.19 -2.46 -10.61
N GLY A 101 -5.45 -2.07 -10.36
CA GLY A 101 -6.10 -2.25 -9.07
C GLY A 101 -5.57 -1.32 -7.96
N VAL A 102 -4.78 -0.30 -8.31
CA VAL A 102 -4.30 0.73 -7.38
C VAL A 102 -5.43 1.68 -6.99
N LEU A 103 -6.30 1.97 -7.95
CA LEU A 103 -7.56 2.69 -7.75
C LEU A 103 -8.72 1.74 -7.99
N VAL A 104 -9.77 1.85 -7.18
CA VAL A 104 -11.01 1.09 -7.33
C VAL A 104 -12.19 2.04 -7.41
N ARG A 105 -13.30 1.57 -8.00
CA ARG A 105 -14.58 2.27 -7.94
C ARG A 105 -15.40 1.73 -6.78
N ASN A 106 -15.84 2.61 -5.90
CA ASN A 106 -16.75 2.22 -4.83
C ASN A 106 -18.20 2.06 -5.33
N GLN A 107 -19.09 1.66 -4.42
CA GLN A 107 -20.52 1.45 -4.72
C GLN A 107 -21.24 2.71 -5.24
N LYS A 108 -20.69 3.91 -4.97
CA LYS A 108 -21.19 5.19 -5.48
C LYS A 108 -20.57 5.60 -6.82
N GLY A 109 -19.74 4.73 -7.42
CA GLY A 109 -19.05 4.96 -8.67
C GLY A 109 -17.84 5.90 -8.57
N MET A 110 -17.43 6.30 -7.37
CA MET A 110 -16.28 7.19 -7.14
C MET A 110 -14.98 6.40 -7.16
N LEU A 111 -13.91 7.04 -7.66
CA LEU A 111 -12.54 6.53 -7.65
C LEU A 111 -11.90 6.76 -6.28
N GLU A 112 -11.36 5.71 -5.68
CA GLU A 112 -10.65 5.76 -4.40
C GLU A 112 -9.41 4.85 -4.42
N PRO A 113 -8.40 5.09 -3.54
CA PRO A 113 -7.29 4.16 -3.37
C PRO A 113 -7.80 2.80 -2.90
N ASN A 114 -7.22 1.73 -3.42
CA ASN A 114 -7.56 0.39 -2.96
C ASN A 114 -7.16 0.21 -1.48
N GLU A 115 -8.13 -0.13 -0.64
CA GLU A 115 -7.96 -0.28 0.80
C GLU A 115 -6.87 -1.31 1.17
N LEU A 116 -6.70 -2.36 0.36
CA LEU A 116 -5.70 -3.41 0.60
C LEU A 116 -4.26 -2.91 0.50
N MET A 117 -4.03 -1.80 -0.20
CA MET A 117 -2.70 -1.22 -0.42
C MET A 117 -2.59 0.24 0.03
N VAL A 118 -3.63 0.79 0.66
CA VAL A 118 -3.68 2.21 1.07
C VAL A 118 -2.55 2.56 2.03
N ASN A 119 -2.13 1.63 2.89
CA ASN A 119 -1.01 1.81 3.80
C ASN A 119 0.32 1.91 3.04
N ASP A 120 0.53 1.05 2.04
CA ASP A 120 1.74 1.07 1.22
C ASP A 120 1.79 2.28 0.30
N LEU A 121 0.67 2.66 -0.31
CA LEU A 121 0.54 3.90 -1.07
C LEU A 121 0.86 5.12 -0.19
N GLY A 122 0.31 5.17 1.02
CA GLY A 122 0.59 6.25 1.97
C GLY A 122 2.09 6.36 2.31
N ARG A 123 2.77 5.22 2.48
CA ARG A 123 4.22 5.18 2.73
C ARG A 123 5.03 5.65 1.53
N ILE A 124 4.71 5.18 0.32
CA ILE A 124 5.45 5.54 -0.89
C ILE A 124 5.28 7.03 -1.19
N LEU A 125 4.05 7.55 -1.08
CA LEU A 125 3.77 8.98 -1.26
C LEU A 125 4.47 9.85 -0.20
N HIS A 126 4.57 9.36 1.04
CA HIS A 126 5.31 10.05 2.10
C HIS A 126 6.83 10.03 1.87
N ALA A 127 7.39 8.88 1.49
CA ALA A 127 8.81 8.73 1.17
C ALA A 127 9.23 9.67 0.02
N ASN A 128 8.31 9.93 -0.93
CA ASN A 128 8.50 10.85 -2.04
C ASN A 128 8.10 12.32 -1.72
N ASN A 129 7.86 12.67 -0.45
CA ASN A 129 7.50 14.02 0.00
C ASN A 129 6.21 14.61 -0.62
N LEU A 130 5.32 13.77 -1.15
CA LEU A 130 4.07 14.22 -1.78
C LEU A 130 2.95 14.45 -0.76
N ILE A 131 2.99 13.72 0.36
CA ILE A 131 2.03 13.83 1.46
C ILE A 131 2.73 13.70 2.82
N LYS A 132 2.11 14.24 3.87
CA LYS A 132 2.40 13.86 5.26
C LYS A 132 1.49 12.70 5.62
N TYR A 133 2.06 11.54 5.95
CA TYR A 133 1.31 10.33 6.29
C TYR A 133 1.91 9.69 7.52
N ILE A 134 1.12 9.62 8.58
CA ILE A 134 1.46 8.91 9.80
C ILE A 134 0.72 7.59 9.74
N VAL A 135 1.45 6.48 9.67
CA VAL A 135 0.88 5.14 9.80
C VAL A 135 0.26 5.06 11.20
N LYS A 136 -1.06 4.89 11.27
CA LYS A 136 -1.75 4.56 12.52
C LYS A 136 -1.69 3.06 12.78
#